data_AF-A0A3S4MAJ0-F1
#
_entry.id   AF-A0A3S4MAJ0-F1
#
_cell.length_a   1.000
_cell.length_b   1.000
_cell.length_c   1.000
_cell.angle_alpha   90.00
_cell.angle_beta   90.00
_cell.angle_gamma   90.00
#
_symmetry.space_group_name_H-M   'P 1'
#
loop_
_entity.id
_entity.type
_entity.pdbx_description
1 polymer ?
#
loop_
_entity_poly.entity_id
_entity_poly.type
_entity_poly.pdbx_seq_one_letter_code
_entity_poly.pdbx_strand_id
1 'polypeptide(L)'
;MTLSFVTRWRDELPETYTALSPTPLNNARLIWHNTELANTLSIPSSLFKNGAGVWGGETLLPGMSPLAQVYSGHQFGVWAGQLGDGRGILLGEQQLADGTTMDWHLKGAGLTPYSRMGDGRAVLRSTIRESLASEAMHYLGIPTTRALSIVTSESPVYRETVEPGAMLMRVAPSHLRFGHFEHFYYRREPEKVRQLADFAIRHYWSHLADDEDKYRLWFIDVVARTASLIAQWQTVGFAHGVMNTDNMSLLGLTLDYGAVWFS
;
A
#
# COMPACT_ATOMS: atom_id res chain seq x y z
N MET A 1 9.28 -14.28 18.84
CA MET A 1 9.99 -14.07 17.56
C MET A 1 10.20 -12.59 17.37
N THR A 2 11.36 -12.20 16.86
CA THR A 2 11.68 -10.80 16.53
C THR A 2 11.22 -10.54 15.10
N LEU A 3 10.55 -9.42 14.86
CA LEU A 3 10.18 -9.01 13.51
C LEU A 3 11.44 -8.77 12.69
N SER A 4 11.48 -9.29 11.46
CA SER A 4 12.57 -9.10 10.50
C SER A 4 12.07 -8.27 9.33
N PHE A 5 12.83 -7.24 8.96
CA PHE A 5 12.52 -6.38 7.82
C PHE A 5 13.67 -6.44 6.81
N VAL A 6 13.30 -6.55 5.53
CA VAL A 6 14.20 -6.48 4.38
C VAL A 6 14.00 -5.17 3.61
N THR A 7 14.90 -4.89 2.68
CA THR A 7 14.99 -3.62 1.95
C THR A 7 15.00 -3.84 0.43
N ARG A 8 14.23 -4.82 -0.07
CA ARG A 8 14.25 -5.23 -1.48
C ARG A 8 13.87 -4.09 -2.41
N TRP A 9 12.80 -3.35 -2.12
CA TRP A 9 12.41 -2.20 -2.94
C TRP A 9 13.52 -1.14 -2.97
N ARG A 10 14.05 -0.81 -1.78
CA ARG A 10 15.10 0.20 -1.64
C ARG A 10 16.36 -0.16 -2.44
N ASP A 11 16.79 -1.41 -2.33
CA ASP A 11 18.10 -1.84 -2.83
C ASP A 11 18.03 -2.32 -4.29
N GLU A 12 16.93 -2.96 -4.71
CA GLU A 12 16.78 -3.50 -6.07
C GLU A 12 16.12 -2.51 -7.06
N LEU A 13 15.40 -1.50 -6.57
CA LEU A 13 14.71 -0.48 -7.37
C LEU A 13 15.15 0.95 -7.02
N PRO A 14 16.45 1.31 -7.17
CA PRO A 14 16.91 2.67 -6.93
C PRO A 14 16.22 3.66 -7.88
N GLU A 15 16.10 4.92 -7.43
CA GLU A 15 15.45 6.03 -8.16
C GLU A 15 13.93 5.86 -8.38
N THR A 16 13.31 4.87 -7.74
CA THR A 16 11.84 4.69 -7.75
C THR A 16 11.15 5.23 -6.50
N TYR A 17 11.89 5.92 -5.64
CA TYR A 17 11.40 6.40 -4.35
C TYR A 17 12.21 7.60 -3.84
N THR A 18 11.70 8.24 -2.79
CA THR A 18 12.47 9.13 -1.92
C THR A 18 12.51 8.57 -0.50
N ALA A 19 13.69 8.54 0.13
CA ALA A 19 13.83 8.14 1.52
C ALA A 19 13.37 9.26 2.46
N LEU A 20 12.47 8.95 3.39
CA LEU A 20 11.96 9.89 4.38
C LEU A 20 11.26 9.14 5.52
N SER A 21 11.27 9.71 6.72
CA SER A 21 10.54 9.17 7.87
C SER A 21 9.14 9.75 7.99
N PRO A 22 8.20 9.03 8.65
CA PRO A 22 6.91 9.59 9.05
C PRO A 22 7.05 10.84 9.92
N THR A 23 6.09 11.73 9.81
CA THR A 23 5.88 12.88 10.70
C THR A 23 4.74 12.55 11.66
N PRO A 24 4.99 12.33 12.96
CA PRO A 24 3.96 12.02 13.95
C PRO A 24 2.81 13.04 14.00
N LEU A 25 1.69 12.61 14.58
CA LEU A 25 0.55 13.46 14.90
C LEU A 25 0.56 13.84 16.40
N ASN A 26 -0.19 14.89 16.76
CA ASN A 26 -0.28 15.36 18.15
C ASN A 26 -1.17 14.43 18.98
N ASN A 27 -0.66 13.97 20.12
CA ASN A 27 -1.39 13.08 21.05
C ASN A 27 -2.01 11.86 20.33
N ALA A 28 -1.21 11.19 19.52
CA ALA A 28 -1.65 10.05 18.75
C ALA A 28 -1.93 8.85 19.67
N ARG A 29 -3.03 8.12 19.41
CA ARG A 29 -3.44 6.94 20.18
C ARG A 29 -3.95 5.84 19.28
N LEU A 30 -3.52 4.61 19.56
CA LEU A 30 -4.06 3.41 18.93
C LEU A 30 -5.52 3.21 19.37
N ILE A 31 -6.45 3.15 18.42
CA ILE A 31 -7.88 2.94 18.71
C ILE A 31 -8.37 1.56 18.28
N TRP A 32 -7.65 0.90 17.38
CA TRP A 32 -7.98 -0.43 16.88
C TRP A 32 -6.74 -1.09 16.29
N HIS A 33 -6.63 -2.41 16.46
CA HIS A 33 -5.69 -3.23 15.71
C HIS A 33 -6.32 -4.58 15.37
N ASN A 34 -5.81 -5.21 14.33
CA ASN A 34 -6.27 -6.50 13.84
C ASN A 34 -5.49 -7.64 14.51
N THR A 35 -6.08 -8.26 15.53
CA THR A 35 -5.42 -9.33 16.29
C THR A 35 -5.15 -10.57 15.44
N GLU A 36 -6.07 -10.94 14.54
CA GLU A 36 -5.89 -12.11 13.66
C GLU A 36 -4.74 -11.90 12.68
N LEU A 37 -4.71 -10.74 12.00
CA LEU A 37 -3.61 -10.40 11.10
C LEU A 37 -2.29 -10.26 11.85
N ALA A 38 -2.29 -9.67 13.05
CA ALA A 38 -1.10 -9.55 13.89
C ALA A 38 -0.53 -10.93 14.25
N ASN A 39 -1.39 -11.90 14.58
CA ASN A 39 -0.97 -13.28 14.86
C ASN A 39 -0.37 -13.94 13.60
N THR A 40 -1.02 -13.79 12.44
CA THR A 40 -0.50 -14.28 11.15
C THR A 40 0.87 -13.69 10.82
N LEU A 41 1.07 -12.39 11.07
CA LEU A 41 2.34 -11.69 10.88
C LEU A 41 3.32 -11.90 12.05
N SER A 42 2.99 -12.72 13.04
CA SER A 42 3.83 -12.99 14.22
C SER A 42 4.25 -11.72 14.99
N ILE A 43 3.37 -10.72 15.05
CA ILE A 43 3.61 -9.44 15.72
C ILE A 43 3.35 -9.60 17.23
N PRO A 44 4.34 -9.37 18.11
CA PRO A 44 4.15 -9.47 19.54
C PRO A 44 3.10 -8.48 20.06
N SER A 45 2.19 -8.94 20.93
CA SER A 45 1.15 -8.10 21.53
C SER A 45 1.70 -6.88 22.28
N SER A 46 2.97 -6.93 22.72
CA SER A 46 3.64 -5.81 23.38
C SER A 46 3.78 -4.58 22.48
N LEU A 47 3.85 -4.74 21.15
CA LEU A 47 3.94 -3.61 20.22
C LEU A 47 2.65 -2.79 20.12
N PHE A 48 1.51 -3.36 20.53
CA PHE A 48 0.22 -2.64 20.54
C PHE A 48 -0.07 -1.99 21.90
N LYS A 49 0.87 -2.05 22.85
CA LYS A 49 0.77 -1.41 24.15
C LYS A 49 1.64 -0.15 24.18
N ASN A 50 1.34 0.76 25.11
CA ASN A 50 2.15 1.95 25.43
C ASN A 50 2.21 3.04 24.34
N GLY A 51 1.05 3.45 23.81
CA GLY A 51 0.95 4.62 22.91
C GLY A 51 0.72 4.24 21.45
N ALA A 52 0.99 5.18 20.54
CA ALA A 52 0.83 4.94 19.11
C ALA A 52 2.06 4.25 18.49
N GLY A 53 3.27 4.57 18.93
CA GLY A 53 4.49 3.84 18.55
C GLY A 53 4.69 3.73 17.03
N VAL A 54 5.02 2.55 16.54
CA VAL A 54 5.18 2.30 15.08
C VAL A 54 3.89 2.56 14.29
N TRP A 55 2.73 2.36 14.89
CA TRP A 55 1.42 2.54 14.26
C TRP A 55 1.08 4.01 14.02
N GLY A 56 1.66 4.92 14.80
CA GLY A 56 1.54 6.37 14.65
C GLY A 56 2.73 7.04 13.97
N GLY A 57 3.69 6.27 13.48
CA GLY A 57 4.93 6.80 12.92
C GLY A 57 5.88 7.42 13.95
N GLU A 58 5.71 7.11 15.24
CA GLU A 58 6.53 7.65 16.35
C GLU A 58 7.79 6.82 16.61
N THR A 59 7.83 5.59 16.08
CA THR A 59 8.95 4.66 16.28
C THR A 59 9.15 3.85 15.00
N LEU A 60 10.41 3.61 14.65
CA LEU A 60 10.77 2.66 13.60
C LEU A 60 11.33 1.40 14.25
N LEU A 61 10.92 0.24 13.72
CA LEU A 61 11.43 -1.04 14.18
C LEU A 61 12.80 -1.32 13.53
N PRO A 62 13.68 -2.11 14.18
CA PRO A 62 14.96 -2.49 13.58
C PRO A 62 14.78 -3.11 12.19
N GLY A 63 15.55 -2.63 11.22
CA GLY A 63 15.50 -3.07 9.81
C GLY A 63 14.54 -2.28 8.93
N MET A 64 13.59 -1.50 9.49
CA MET A 64 12.77 -0.58 8.71
C MET A 64 13.64 0.49 8.03
N SER A 65 13.33 0.80 6.79
CA SER A 65 14.00 1.83 6.00
C SER A 65 12.96 2.61 5.19
N PRO A 66 12.26 3.56 5.83
CA PRO A 66 11.07 4.16 5.25
C PRO A 66 11.32 4.93 3.95
N LEU A 67 10.39 4.77 3.00
CA LEU A 67 10.42 5.42 1.70
C LEU A 67 9.02 5.73 1.18
N ALA A 68 8.90 6.75 0.33
CA ALA A 68 7.71 7.03 -0.46
C ALA A 68 8.00 6.70 -1.93
N GLN A 69 7.15 5.91 -2.57
CA GLN A 69 7.33 5.46 -3.96
C GLN A 69 6.85 6.53 -4.93
N VAL A 70 7.48 6.60 -6.10
CA VAL A 70 6.99 7.39 -7.23
C VAL A 70 6.20 6.51 -8.20
N TYR A 71 5.08 7.01 -8.67
CA TYR A 71 4.29 6.46 -9.77
C TYR A 71 3.53 7.59 -10.47
N SER A 72 2.89 7.27 -11.58
CA SER A 72 1.97 8.16 -12.30
C SER A 72 0.63 7.45 -12.47
N GLY A 73 -0.29 8.03 -13.23
CA GLY A 73 -1.52 7.33 -13.58
C GLY A 73 -2.42 8.12 -14.53
N HIS A 74 -3.35 7.40 -15.15
CA HIS A 74 -4.51 7.96 -15.82
C HIS A 74 -5.64 8.10 -14.82
N GLN A 75 -6.02 9.33 -14.51
CA GLN A 75 -7.14 9.64 -13.62
C GLN A 75 -8.36 9.99 -14.46
N PHE A 76 -9.45 9.23 -14.29
CA PHE A 76 -10.69 9.39 -15.08
C PHE A 76 -10.45 9.41 -16.60
N GLY A 77 -9.53 8.57 -17.09
CA GLY A 77 -9.20 8.44 -18.50
C GLY A 77 -8.20 9.46 -19.05
N VAL A 78 -7.68 10.37 -18.21
CA VAL A 78 -6.72 11.41 -18.62
C VAL A 78 -5.39 11.24 -17.88
N TRP A 79 -4.28 11.39 -18.60
CA TRP A 79 -2.94 11.37 -18.00
C TRP A 79 -2.78 12.46 -16.95
N ALA A 80 -2.54 12.08 -15.69
CA ALA A 80 -2.43 13.01 -14.57
C ALA A 80 -1.00 13.48 -14.29
N GLY A 81 -0.03 13.03 -15.08
CA GLY A 81 1.39 13.28 -14.81
C GLY A 81 1.89 12.48 -13.59
N GLN A 82 2.89 13.02 -12.91
CA GLN A 82 3.47 12.40 -11.73
C GLN A 82 2.50 12.43 -10.55
N LEU A 83 2.34 11.26 -9.93
CA LEU A 83 1.66 11.04 -8.66
C LEU A 83 2.73 10.57 -7.64
N GLY A 84 2.56 9.39 -7.05
CA GLY A 84 3.42 8.85 -6.00
C GLY A 84 2.71 8.82 -4.65
N ASP A 85 3.41 8.28 -3.67
CA ASP A 85 2.91 8.16 -2.30
C ASP A 85 2.82 9.53 -1.62
N GLY A 86 1.76 10.29 -1.93
CA GLY A 86 1.60 11.66 -1.48
C GLY A 86 1.14 11.83 -0.04
N ARG A 87 0.78 10.76 0.64
CA ARG A 87 0.37 10.76 2.07
C ARG A 87 0.64 9.41 2.74
N GLY A 88 1.51 8.61 2.15
CA GLY A 88 1.80 7.24 2.57
C GLY A 88 3.29 7.02 2.55
N ILE A 89 3.77 6.10 3.38
CA ILE A 89 5.18 5.73 3.44
C ILE A 89 5.23 4.20 3.60
N LEU A 90 5.99 3.52 2.73
CA LEU A 90 6.41 2.15 2.97
C LEU A 90 7.47 2.18 4.07
N LEU A 91 7.12 1.74 5.28
CA LEU A 91 8.07 1.72 6.41
C LEU A 91 9.15 0.65 6.22
N GLY A 92 8.77 -0.48 5.62
CA GLY A 92 9.64 -1.59 5.33
C GLY A 92 8.86 -2.81 4.86
N GLU A 93 9.60 -3.83 4.49
CA GLU A 93 9.09 -5.09 3.97
C GLU A 93 9.36 -6.18 5.01
N GLN A 94 8.33 -6.64 5.72
CA GLN A 94 8.47 -7.67 6.73
C GLN A 94 8.69 -9.03 6.08
N GLN A 95 9.78 -9.72 6.40
CA GLN A 95 10.00 -11.11 6.00
C GLN A 95 9.40 -12.06 7.03
N LEU A 96 8.52 -12.95 6.57
CA LEU A 96 7.87 -13.97 7.41
C LEU A 96 8.69 -15.26 7.45
N ALA A 97 8.37 -16.13 8.41
CA ALA A 97 9.09 -17.39 8.62
C ALA A 97 8.93 -18.39 7.46
N ASP A 98 7.86 -18.26 6.67
CA ASP A 98 7.63 -19.04 5.45
C ASP A 98 8.37 -18.49 4.21
N GLY A 99 9.16 -17.43 4.39
CA GLY A 99 9.91 -16.77 3.32
C GLY A 99 9.11 -15.73 2.54
N THR A 100 7.80 -15.61 2.76
CA THR A 100 6.99 -14.56 2.13
C THR A 100 7.33 -13.19 2.71
N THR A 101 6.93 -12.14 2.00
CA THR A 101 7.24 -10.76 2.40
C THR A 101 5.99 -9.90 2.31
N MET A 102 5.80 -9.04 3.31
CA MET A 102 4.63 -8.16 3.45
C MET A 102 5.07 -6.72 3.66
N ASP A 103 4.63 -5.83 2.79
CA ASP A 103 4.81 -4.38 2.91
C ASP A 103 4.05 -3.85 4.13
N TRP A 104 4.70 -2.98 4.90
CA TRP A 104 4.05 -2.16 5.93
C TRP A 104 3.96 -0.72 5.43
N HIS A 105 2.78 -0.35 4.91
CA HIS A 105 2.54 0.96 4.34
C HIS A 105 1.70 1.81 5.30
N LEU A 106 2.30 2.85 5.86
CA LEU A 106 1.64 3.76 6.80
C LEU A 106 0.96 4.91 6.05
N LYS A 107 -0.36 4.82 5.91
CA LYS A 107 -1.19 5.89 5.31
C LYS A 107 -1.46 6.97 6.35
N GLY A 108 -1.36 8.24 5.95
CA GLY A 108 -1.47 9.42 6.81
C GLY A 108 -0.15 9.84 7.47
N ALA A 109 0.97 9.23 7.06
CA ALA A 109 2.28 9.37 7.68
C ALA A 109 2.91 10.77 7.58
N GLY A 110 2.35 11.69 6.79
CA GLY A 110 2.87 13.05 6.63
C GLY A 110 3.15 13.42 5.17
N LEU A 111 3.72 14.62 5.00
CA LEU A 111 4.10 15.14 3.70
C LEU A 111 5.26 14.35 3.11
N THR A 112 5.23 14.19 1.79
CA THR A 112 6.27 13.58 0.98
C THR A 112 6.53 14.47 -0.23
N PRO A 113 7.62 14.25 -1.01
CA PRO A 113 7.82 14.95 -2.28
C PRO A 113 6.68 14.77 -3.29
N TYR A 114 5.81 13.78 -3.06
CA TYR A 114 4.70 13.42 -3.93
C TYR A 114 3.34 13.94 -3.43
N SER A 115 3.29 14.70 -2.33
CA SER A 115 2.04 15.23 -1.75
C SER A 115 1.29 16.19 -2.66
N ARG A 116 1.94 16.76 -3.68
CA ARG A 116 1.39 17.82 -4.53
C ARG A 116 0.82 18.95 -3.66
N MET A 117 -0.48 19.23 -3.77
CA MET A 117 -1.19 20.25 -2.99
C MET A 117 -1.85 19.68 -1.71
N GLY A 118 -1.71 18.38 -1.45
CA GLY A 118 -2.26 17.73 -0.27
C GLY A 118 -1.40 17.95 0.98
N ASP A 119 -2.00 17.79 2.16
CA ASP A 119 -1.35 17.96 3.46
C ASP A 119 -0.59 16.71 3.97
N GLY A 120 -0.56 15.64 3.18
CA GLY A 120 0.07 14.38 3.59
C GLY A 120 -0.68 13.61 4.69
N ARG A 121 -1.90 14.03 5.05
CA ARG A 121 -2.67 13.44 6.16
C ARG A 121 -3.88 12.62 5.70
N ALA A 122 -4.23 11.63 6.52
CA ALA A 122 -5.51 10.95 6.45
C ALA A 122 -6.40 11.40 7.62
N VAL A 123 -7.71 11.30 7.45
CA VAL A 123 -8.73 11.63 8.44
C VAL A 123 -9.35 10.35 9.00
N LEU A 124 -9.84 10.41 10.24
CA LEU A 124 -10.35 9.24 10.96
C LEU A 124 -11.46 8.48 10.22
N ARG A 125 -12.43 9.17 9.60
CA ARG A 125 -13.49 8.51 8.82
C ARG A 125 -12.93 7.67 7.67
N SER A 126 -11.84 8.13 7.06
CA SER A 126 -11.22 7.50 5.89
C SER A 126 -10.49 6.23 6.31
N THR A 127 -9.71 6.29 7.40
CA THR A 127 -8.97 5.13 7.92
C THR A 127 -9.90 4.04 8.47
N ILE A 128 -10.98 4.42 9.16
CA ILE A 128 -12.01 3.47 9.63
C ILE A 128 -12.66 2.76 8.45
N ARG A 129 -13.11 3.50 7.44
CA ARG A 129 -13.82 2.92 6.30
C ARG A 129 -12.93 2.02 5.45
N GLU A 130 -11.67 2.39 5.25
CA GLU A 130 -10.69 1.53 4.58
C GLU A 130 -10.42 0.25 5.38
N SER A 131 -10.28 0.34 6.71
CA SER A 131 -10.12 -0.86 7.54
C SER A 131 -11.32 -1.79 7.44
N LEU A 132 -12.54 -1.27 7.60
CA LEU A 132 -13.75 -2.08 7.49
C LEU A 132 -13.90 -2.73 6.11
N ALA A 133 -13.70 -1.96 5.04
CA ALA A 133 -13.84 -2.48 3.68
C ALA A 133 -12.74 -3.48 3.32
N SER A 134 -11.48 -3.21 3.67
CA SER A 134 -10.37 -4.14 3.43
C SER A 134 -10.57 -5.48 4.12
N GLU A 135 -10.98 -5.48 5.39
CA GLU A 135 -11.21 -6.73 6.12
C GLU A 135 -12.49 -7.44 5.66
N ALA A 136 -13.56 -6.71 5.32
CA ALA A 136 -14.75 -7.32 4.72
C ALA A 136 -14.44 -8.03 3.41
N MET A 137 -13.67 -7.40 2.51
CA MET A 137 -13.24 -8.01 1.25
C MET A 137 -12.42 -9.28 1.49
N HIS A 138 -11.53 -9.27 2.49
CA HIS A 138 -10.75 -10.44 2.86
C HIS A 138 -11.64 -11.61 3.31
N TYR A 139 -12.58 -11.38 4.22
CA TYR A 139 -13.48 -12.43 4.70
C TYR A 139 -14.51 -12.90 3.65
N LEU A 140 -14.80 -12.07 2.64
CA LEU A 140 -15.55 -12.48 1.44
C LEU A 140 -14.72 -13.34 0.46
N GLY A 141 -13.44 -13.59 0.76
CA GLY A 141 -12.53 -14.32 -0.11
C GLY A 141 -12.05 -13.53 -1.33
N ILE A 142 -12.18 -12.20 -1.29
CA ILE A 142 -11.76 -11.32 -2.39
C ILE A 142 -10.34 -10.80 -2.12
N PRO A 143 -9.40 -10.92 -3.09
CA PRO A 143 -8.04 -10.41 -2.91
C PRO A 143 -8.02 -8.91 -2.59
N THR A 144 -7.29 -8.54 -1.54
CA THR A 144 -7.27 -7.19 -1.01
C THR A 144 -6.00 -6.91 -0.20
N THR A 145 -5.60 -5.63 -0.14
CA THR A 145 -4.75 -5.16 0.96
C THR A 145 -5.45 -5.34 2.31
N ARG A 146 -4.69 -5.48 3.39
CA ARG A 146 -5.20 -5.73 4.74
C ARG A 146 -4.97 -4.53 5.65
N ALA A 147 -5.83 -4.36 6.64
CA ALA A 147 -5.70 -3.30 7.65
C ALA A 147 -5.21 -3.87 8.98
N LEU A 148 -4.06 -3.39 9.45
CA LEU A 148 -3.42 -3.88 10.67
C LEU A 148 -3.74 -3.02 11.89
N SER A 149 -3.75 -1.70 11.76
CA SER A 149 -4.03 -0.80 12.89
C SER A 149 -4.53 0.56 12.47
N ILE A 150 -5.33 1.18 13.34
CA ILE A 150 -5.78 2.57 13.20
C ILE A 150 -5.32 3.37 14.41
N VAL A 151 -4.65 4.48 14.13
CA VAL A 151 -4.29 5.51 15.11
C VAL A 151 -5.09 6.77 14.82
N THR A 152 -5.59 7.42 15.86
CA THR A 152 -6.19 8.77 15.76
C THR A 152 -5.39 9.76 16.59
N SER A 153 -5.66 11.06 16.44
CA SER A 153 -4.91 12.12 17.10
C SER A 153 -5.78 13.35 17.40
N GLU A 154 -5.18 14.36 18.03
CA GLU A 154 -5.75 15.69 18.21
C GLU A 154 -5.32 16.68 17.11
N SER A 155 -4.51 16.25 16.14
CA SER A 155 -4.12 17.11 15.02
C SER A 155 -5.33 17.41 14.13
N PRO A 156 -5.71 18.70 13.95
CA PRO A 156 -6.79 19.06 13.05
C PRO A 156 -6.34 18.89 11.59
N VAL A 157 -7.17 18.24 10.79
CA VAL A 157 -6.99 18.07 9.35
C VAL A 157 -8.20 18.70 8.65
N TYR A 158 -7.94 19.62 7.72
CA TYR A 158 -8.97 20.41 7.07
C TYR A 158 -9.43 19.72 5.78
N ARG A 159 -10.71 19.35 5.71
CA ARG A 159 -11.41 18.84 4.52
C ARG A 159 -12.66 19.71 4.29
N GLU A 160 -13.80 19.11 3.97
CA GLU A 160 -15.09 19.81 3.98
C GLU A 160 -15.43 20.34 5.39
N THR A 161 -15.02 19.59 6.41
CA THR A 161 -15.04 19.99 7.82
C THR A 161 -13.67 19.75 8.45
N VAL A 162 -13.44 20.31 9.65
CA VAL A 162 -12.26 19.95 10.44
C VAL A 162 -12.44 18.55 10.99
N GLU A 163 -11.48 17.66 10.75
CA GLU A 163 -11.52 16.26 11.17
C GLU A 163 -10.26 15.89 11.94
N PRO A 164 -10.32 14.91 12.86
CA PRO A 164 -9.13 14.42 13.52
C PRO A 164 -8.23 13.67 12.53
N GLY A 165 -6.94 14.01 12.55
CA GLY A 165 -5.91 13.28 11.84
C GLY A 165 -5.84 11.83 12.31
N ALA A 166 -5.58 10.94 11.36
CA ALA A 166 -5.46 9.52 11.63
C ALA A 166 -4.41 8.88 10.74
N MET A 167 -3.93 7.71 11.17
CA MET A 167 -3.07 6.85 10.37
C MET A 167 -3.64 5.43 10.30
N LEU A 168 -3.37 4.75 9.19
CA LEU A 168 -3.72 3.35 8.96
C LEU A 168 -2.45 2.60 8.58
N MET A 169 -2.14 1.53 9.29
CA MET A 169 -1.12 0.57 8.86
C MET A 169 -1.75 -0.41 7.87
N ARG A 170 -1.41 -0.26 6.59
CA ARG A 170 -1.86 -1.16 5.52
C ARG A 170 -0.79 -2.20 5.24
N VAL A 171 -1.22 -3.45 5.09
CA VAL A 171 -0.36 -4.60 4.81
C VAL A 171 -0.72 -5.23 3.48
N ALA A 172 0.26 -5.52 2.64
CA ALA A 172 0.06 -6.21 1.36
C ALA A 172 1.35 -6.93 0.93
N PRO A 173 1.29 -7.96 0.07
CA PRO A 173 2.50 -8.54 -0.52
C PRO A 173 3.30 -7.54 -1.37
N SER A 174 2.60 -6.56 -1.97
CA SER A 174 3.21 -5.50 -2.77
C SER A 174 2.26 -4.31 -2.90
N HIS A 175 2.83 -3.10 -2.96
CA HIS A 175 2.16 -1.88 -3.40
C HIS A 175 2.43 -1.53 -4.88
N LEU A 176 2.95 -2.45 -5.69
CA LEU A 176 3.05 -2.26 -7.13
C LEU A 176 1.68 -1.98 -7.75
N ARG A 177 1.66 -0.98 -8.63
CA ARG A 177 0.49 -0.45 -9.35
C ARG A 177 0.79 -0.45 -10.85
N PHE A 178 -0.24 -0.46 -11.70
CA PHE A 178 -0.03 -0.22 -13.14
C PHE A 178 0.67 1.13 -13.38
N GLY A 179 0.30 2.14 -12.61
CA GLY A 179 0.90 3.48 -12.62
C GLY A 179 2.42 3.54 -12.40
N HIS A 180 3.04 2.52 -11.78
CA HIS A 180 4.50 2.46 -11.65
C HIS A 180 5.16 2.24 -13.02
N PHE A 181 4.62 1.35 -13.83
CA PHE A 181 5.11 1.08 -15.18
C PHE A 181 4.85 2.28 -16.09
N GLU A 182 3.67 2.88 -15.99
CA GLU A 182 3.31 4.07 -16.77
C GLU A 182 4.27 5.24 -16.48
N HIS A 183 4.66 5.44 -15.20
CA HIS A 183 5.57 6.51 -14.81
C HIS A 183 6.86 6.50 -15.64
N PHE A 184 7.54 5.36 -15.68
CA PHE A 184 8.81 5.21 -16.37
C PHE A 184 8.64 5.11 -17.89
N TYR A 185 7.53 4.54 -18.35
CA TYR A 185 7.21 4.50 -19.78
C TYR A 185 7.07 5.90 -20.38
N TYR A 186 6.26 6.77 -19.77
CA TYR A 186 6.05 8.14 -20.27
C TYR A 186 7.26 9.07 -20.03
N ARG A 187 8.19 8.69 -19.15
CA ARG A 187 9.50 9.34 -19.01
C ARG A 187 10.53 8.89 -20.06
N ARG A 188 10.18 7.92 -20.91
CA ARG A 188 11.07 7.30 -21.89
C ARG A 188 12.27 6.61 -21.23
N GLU A 189 12.04 5.96 -20.10
CA GLU A 189 13.03 5.18 -19.34
C GLU A 189 12.68 3.67 -19.42
N PRO A 190 12.79 3.03 -20.60
CA PRO A 190 12.32 1.64 -20.81
C PRO A 190 13.09 0.63 -19.96
N GLU A 191 14.35 0.89 -19.64
CA GLU A 191 15.14 0.02 -18.75
C GLU A 191 14.55 -0.01 -17.33
N LYS A 192 13.99 1.10 -16.82
CA LYS A 192 13.29 1.13 -15.53
C LYS A 192 11.95 0.37 -15.58
N VAL A 193 11.22 0.44 -16.70
CA VAL A 193 10.01 -0.36 -16.93
C VAL A 193 10.35 -1.85 -16.89
N ARG A 194 11.42 -2.25 -17.57
CA ARG A 194 11.91 -3.63 -17.58
C ARG A 194 12.39 -4.06 -16.18
N GLN A 195 13.12 -3.20 -15.47
CA GLN A 195 13.59 -3.46 -14.11
C GLN A 195 12.42 -3.73 -13.15
N LEU A 196 11.34 -2.94 -13.24
CA LEU A 196 10.12 -3.19 -12.46
C LEU A 196 9.46 -4.52 -12.81
N ALA A 197 9.42 -4.88 -14.10
CA ALA A 197 8.86 -6.16 -14.54
C ALA A 197 9.70 -7.35 -14.03
N ASP A 198 11.03 -7.26 -14.16
CA ASP A 198 11.95 -8.28 -13.66
C ASP A 198 11.87 -8.43 -12.13
N PHE A 199 11.77 -7.31 -11.40
CA PHE A 199 11.53 -7.33 -9.95
C PHE A 199 10.20 -8.01 -9.61
N ALA A 200 9.12 -7.62 -10.28
CA ALA A 200 7.80 -8.19 -10.03
C ALA A 200 7.77 -9.70 -10.31
N ILE A 201 8.34 -10.13 -11.44
CA ILE A 201 8.40 -11.55 -11.80
C ILE A 201 9.22 -12.32 -10.77
N ARG A 202 10.42 -11.86 -10.43
CA ARG A 202 11.29 -12.54 -9.45
C ARG A 202 10.61 -12.77 -8.11
N HIS A 203 9.92 -11.77 -7.59
CA HIS A 203 9.40 -11.79 -6.21
C HIS A 203 7.96 -12.31 -6.09
N TYR A 204 7.14 -12.17 -7.14
CA TYR A 204 5.70 -12.49 -7.07
C TYR A 204 5.23 -13.52 -8.11
N TRP A 205 6.05 -13.80 -9.13
CA TRP A 205 5.85 -14.85 -10.13
C TRP A 205 7.14 -15.68 -10.30
N SER A 206 7.77 -16.07 -9.19
CA SER A 206 9.09 -16.72 -9.21
C SER A 206 9.15 -17.98 -10.09
N HIS A 207 8.01 -18.68 -10.25
CA HIS A 207 7.86 -19.83 -11.14
C HIS A 207 8.01 -19.51 -12.64
N LEU A 208 7.99 -18.23 -13.04
CA LEU A 208 8.18 -17.76 -14.42
C LEU A 208 9.58 -17.17 -14.67
N ALA A 209 10.42 -17.01 -13.64
CA ALA A 209 11.64 -16.19 -13.74
C ALA A 209 12.63 -16.67 -14.81
N ASP A 210 12.70 -17.98 -15.03
CA ASP A 210 13.63 -18.66 -15.96
C ASP A 210 12.98 -19.04 -17.30
N ASP A 211 11.74 -18.59 -17.57
CA ASP A 211 11.04 -18.85 -18.83
C ASP A 211 11.44 -17.82 -19.91
N GLU A 212 11.66 -18.26 -21.15
CA GLU A 212 12.00 -17.38 -22.27
C GLU A 212 10.87 -16.38 -22.60
N ASP A 213 9.61 -16.80 -22.38
CA ASP A 213 8.38 -16.05 -22.61
C ASP A 213 7.88 -15.35 -21.33
N LYS A 214 8.71 -15.23 -20.28
CA LYS A 214 8.31 -14.79 -18.93
C LYS A 214 7.42 -13.55 -18.91
N TYR A 215 7.70 -12.53 -19.72
CA TYR A 215 6.91 -11.30 -19.72
C TYR A 215 5.51 -11.49 -20.32
N ARG A 216 5.40 -12.31 -21.37
CA ARG A 216 4.12 -12.62 -22.01
C ARG A 216 3.24 -13.40 -21.03
N LEU A 217 3.81 -14.45 -20.41
CA LEU A 217 3.12 -15.27 -19.42
C LEU A 217 2.72 -14.47 -18.19
N TRP A 218 3.64 -13.66 -17.66
CA TRP A 218 3.38 -12.75 -16.55
C TRP A 218 2.24 -11.79 -16.85
N PHE A 219 2.25 -11.13 -18.01
CA PHE A 219 1.20 -10.18 -18.36
C PHE A 219 -0.16 -10.87 -18.56
N ILE A 220 -0.19 -12.08 -19.12
CA ILE A 220 -1.41 -12.91 -19.19
C ILE A 220 -1.97 -13.17 -17.79
N ASP A 221 -1.11 -13.51 -16.82
CA ASP A 221 -1.55 -13.76 -15.45
C ASP A 221 -2.02 -12.47 -14.74
N VAL A 222 -1.37 -11.33 -14.97
CA VAL A 222 -1.83 -10.01 -14.47
C VAL A 222 -3.24 -9.70 -14.99
N VAL A 223 -3.50 -9.96 -16.28
CA VAL A 223 -4.83 -9.82 -16.88
C VAL A 223 -5.82 -10.78 -16.23
N ALA A 224 -5.46 -12.05 -16.05
CA ALA A 224 -6.33 -13.06 -15.44
C ALA A 224 -6.70 -12.70 -13.99
N ARG A 225 -5.74 -12.26 -13.17
CA ARG A 225 -5.98 -11.81 -11.79
C ARG A 225 -6.89 -10.60 -11.73
N THR A 226 -6.67 -9.62 -12.62
CA THR A 226 -7.54 -8.44 -12.70
C THR A 226 -8.95 -8.83 -13.12
N ALA A 227 -9.11 -9.70 -14.12
CA ALA A 227 -10.42 -10.19 -14.55
C ALA A 227 -11.15 -10.94 -13.42
N SER A 228 -10.45 -11.82 -12.69
CA SER A 228 -10.99 -12.51 -11.51
C SER A 228 -11.42 -11.53 -10.43
N LEU A 229 -10.59 -10.53 -10.12
CA LEU A 229 -10.89 -9.51 -9.12
C LEU A 229 -12.18 -8.75 -9.47
N ILE A 230 -12.31 -8.29 -10.70
CA ILE A 230 -13.51 -7.58 -11.16
C ILE A 230 -14.72 -8.50 -11.14
N ALA A 231 -14.60 -9.76 -11.57
CA ALA A 231 -15.70 -10.73 -11.49
C ALA A 231 -16.21 -10.90 -10.04
N GLN A 232 -15.29 -11.00 -9.08
CA GLN A 232 -15.64 -11.08 -7.65
C GLN A 232 -16.29 -9.79 -7.13
N TRP A 233 -15.84 -8.61 -7.57
CA TRP A 233 -16.49 -7.35 -7.20
C TRP A 233 -17.94 -7.30 -7.70
N GLN A 234 -18.17 -7.72 -8.94
CA GLN A 234 -19.51 -7.73 -9.51
C GLN A 234 -20.46 -8.70 -8.78
N THR A 235 -19.96 -9.84 -8.30
CA THR A 235 -20.81 -10.85 -7.63
C THR A 235 -21.26 -10.45 -6.24
N VAL A 236 -20.47 -9.63 -5.53
CA VAL A 236 -20.81 -9.12 -4.19
C VAL A 236 -21.37 -7.69 -4.20
N GLY A 237 -21.60 -7.12 -5.38
CA GLY A 237 -22.12 -5.76 -5.51
C GLY A 237 -21.15 -4.68 -5.03
N PHE A 238 -19.84 -4.96 -5.06
CA PHE A 238 -18.82 -3.99 -4.65
C PHE A 238 -18.50 -3.02 -5.78
N ALA A 239 -18.53 -1.73 -5.47
CA ALA A 239 -18.14 -0.67 -6.38
C ALA A 239 -16.99 0.15 -5.79
N HIS A 240 -15.85 0.14 -6.49
CA HIS A 240 -14.62 0.79 -6.05
C HIS A 240 -14.69 2.32 -6.06
N GLY A 241 -15.43 2.89 -7.02
CA GLY A 241 -15.61 4.33 -7.20
C GLY A 241 -14.45 5.07 -7.87
N VAL A 242 -13.20 4.57 -7.77
CA VAL A 242 -12.01 5.22 -8.38
C VAL A 242 -11.05 4.20 -8.99
N MET A 243 -11.35 3.71 -10.20
CA MET A 243 -10.53 2.72 -10.93
C MET A 243 -9.50 3.41 -11.85
N ASN A 244 -8.74 4.35 -11.29
CA ASN A 244 -7.60 4.94 -11.99
C ASN A 244 -6.45 3.93 -12.06
N THR A 245 -5.55 4.06 -13.04
CA THR A 245 -4.44 3.10 -13.20
C THR A 245 -3.45 3.12 -12.04
N ASP A 246 -3.37 4.21 -11.27
CA ASP A 246 -2.63 4.29 -10.02
C ASP A 246 -3.28 3.49 -8.88
N ASN A 247 -4.58 3.17 -8.94
CA ASN A 247 -5.27 2.34 -7.94
C ASN A 247 -5.35 0.86 -8.35
N MET A 248 -4.88 0.50 -9.55
CA MET A 248 -4.88 -0.89 -10.01
C MET A 248 -3.62 -1.60 -9.50
N SER A 249 -3.79 -2.51 -8.54
CA SER A 249 -2.71 -3.36 -8.05
C SER A 249 -2.22 -4.31 -9.15
N LEU A 250 -0.91 -4.40 -9.31
CA LEU A 250 -0.30 -5.36 -10.25
C LEU A 250 -0.65 -6.82 -9.88
N LEU A 251 -0.81 -7.11 -8.58
CA LEU A 251 -1.07 -8.45 -8.07
C LEU A 251 -2.57 -8.81 -8.09
N GLY A 252 -3.44 -7.94 -8.61
CA GLY A 252 -4.88 -8.16 -8.62
C GLY A 252 -5.51 -8.06 -7.23
N LEU A 253 -5.02 -7.15 -6.39
CA LEU A 253 -5.59 -6.85 -5.07
C LEU A 253 -6.53 -5.64 -5.16
N THR A 254 -7.62 -5.67 -4.40
CA THR A 254 -8.38 -4.46 -4.07
C THR A 254 -7.49 -3.51 -3.26
N LEU A 255 -7.29 -2.29 -3.77
CA LEU A 255 -6.31 -1.32 -3.27
C LEU A 255 -6.91 0.09 -3.25
N ASP A 256 -6.58 0.86 -2.20
CA ASP A 256 -6.98 2.27 -2.03
C ASP A 256 -8.50 2.49 -1.97
N TYR A 257 -9.08 2.15 -0.81
CA TYR A 257 -10.49 2.33 -0.47
C TYR A 257 -10.88 3.81 -0.31
N GLY A 258 -11.04 4.48 -1.45
CA GLY A 258 -11.59 5.82 -1.65
C GLY A 258 -13.10 5.79 -1.51
N ALA A 259 -13.90 6.31 -2.44
CA ALA A 259 -15.36 6.36 -2.36
C ALA A 259 -16.07 5.01 -2.63
N VAL A 260 -15.67 3.94 -1.93
CA VAL A 260 -16.22 2.60 -2.07
C VAL A 260 -17.63 2.45 -1.48
N TRP A 261 -18.44 1.55 -2.06
CA TRP A 261 -19.77 1.17 -1.57
C TRP A 261 -20.14 -0.28 -1.96
N PHE A 262 -21.05 -0.89 -1.20
CA PHE A 262 -21.64 -2.22 -1.48
C PHE A 262 -23.14 -2.06 -1.76
N SER A 263 -23.66 -2.69 -2.82
CA SER A 263 -25.10 -2.73 -3.17
C SER A 263 -25.87 -3.83 -2.48
#